data_AF-B1BZ88-F1
#
_entry.id   AF-B1BZ88-F1
#
_cell.length_a   1.000
_cell.length_b   1.000
_cell.length_c   1.000
_cell.angle_alpha   90.00
_cell.angle_beta   90.00
_cell.angle_gamma   90.00
#
_symmetry.space_group_name_H-M   'P 1'
#
loop_
_entity.id
_entity.type
_entity.pdbx_description
1 polymer ?
#
loop_
_entity_poly.entity_id
_entity_poly.type
_entity_poly.pdbx_seq_one_letter_code
_entity_poly.pdbx_strand_id
1 'polypeptide(L)'
;MMAVLEIEEATNLAHKMVVYIESEQRDLKVDEDKFDALWQSIYDVCSLVHFGILDEFLSESEYLEGVRWLKKYQHLTKDYKTKEIEF
;
A
#
# COMPACT_ATOMS: atom_id res chain seq x y z
N MET A 1 -11.94 18.67 -0.30
CA MET A 1 -13.14 17.81 -0.35
C MET A 1 -12.95 16.61 -1.28
N MET A 2 -12.53 16.80 -2.55
CA MET A 2 -12.31 15.67 -3.48
C MET A 2 -11.21 14.68 -3.05
N ALA A 3 -10.04 15.17 -2.63
CA ALA A 3 -8.94 14.31 -2.18
C ALA A 3 -9.27 13.47 -0.92
N VAL A 4 -10.16 13.97 -0.06
CA VAL A 4 -10.59 13.24 1.15
C VAL A 4 -11.45 12.03 0.77
N LEU A 5 -12.36 12.19 -0.19
CA LEU A 5 -13.19 11.09 -0.70
C LEU A 5 -12.33 10.04 -1.43
N GLU A 6 -11.31 10.49 -2.17
CA GLU A 6 -10.39 9.58 -2.86
C GLU A 6 -9.52 8.78 -1.88
N ILE A 7 -9.05 9.40 -0.80
CA ILE A 7 -8.33 8.72 0.28
C ILE A 7 -9.21 7.66 0.95
N GLU A 8 -10.48 7.97 1.22
CA GLU A 8 -11.42 7.02 1.80
C GLU A 8 -11.68 5.82 0.86
N GLU A 9 -11.86 6.07 -0.44
CA GLU A 9 -11.99 5.01 -1.44
C GLU A 9 -10.72 4.13 -1.51
N ALA A 10 -9.55 4.76 -1.61
CA ALA A 10 -8.26 4.08 -1.67
C ALA A 10 -8.03 3.21 -0.43
N THR A 11 -8.36 3.73 0.75
CA THR A 11 -8.27 3.02 2.05
C THR A 11 -9.18 1.80 2.07
N ASN A 12 -10.46 1.98 1.72
CA ASN A 12 -11.44 0.89 1.70
C ASN A 12 -11.12 -0.22 0.68
N LEU A 13 -10.46 0.14 -0.43
CA LEU A 13 -9.95 -0.83 -1.39
C LEU A 13 -8.76 -1.59 -0.81
N ALA A 14 -7.78 -0.87 -0.25
CA ALA A 14 -6.58 -1.46 0.33
C ALA A 14 -6.91 -2.46 1.44
N HIS A 15 -7.83 -2.11 2.35
CA HIS A 15 -8.24 -2.96 3.46
C HIS A 15 -8.83 -4.32 3.06
N LYS A 16 -9.14 -4.52 1.78
CA LYS A 16 -9.64 -5.78 1.22
C LYS A 16 -8.56 -6.59 0.49
N MET A 17 -7.39 -6.00 0.22
CA MET A 17 -6.32 -6.68 -0.51
C MET A 17 -5.53 -7.60 0.42
N VAL A 18 -5.11 -8.75 -0.09
CA VAL A 18 -4.29 -9.71 0.68
C VAL A 18 -2.96 -9.09 1.12
N VAL A 19 -2.32 -8.31 0.24
CA VAL A 19 -1.08 -7.58 0.57
C VAL A 19 -1.20 -6.68 1.79
N TYR A 20 -2.38 -6.08 2.03
CA TYR A 20 -2.63 -5.28 3.22
C TYR A 20 -2.84 -6.16 4.45
N ILE A 21 -3.63 -7.24 4.32
CA ILE A 21 -3.92 -8.17 5.41
C ILE A 21 -2.61 -8.73 5.98
N GLU A 22 -1.68 -9.07 5.09
CA GLU A 22 -0.36 -9.60 5.42
C GLU A 22 0.68 -8.53 5.82
N SER A 23 0.31 -7.24 5.78
CA SER A 23 1.19 -6.14 6.16
C SER A 23 1.17 -5.85 7.66
N GLU A 24 1.97 -4.87 8.10
CA GLU A 24 1.93 -4.40 9.48
C GLU A 24 0.66 -3.64 9.87
N GLN A 25 -0.21 -3.28 8.91
CA GLN A 25 -1.47 -2.54 9.12
C GLN A 25 -1.25 -1.28 9.98
N ARG A 26 -0.21 -0.52 9.62
CA ARG A 26 0.33 0.56 10.45
C ARG A 26 -0.63 1.74 10.60
N ASP A 27 -1.52 1.94 9.63
CA ASP A 27 -2.60 2.92 9.66
C ASP A 27 -3.59 2.73 10.83
N LEU A 28 -3.69 1.51 11.36
CA LEU A 28 -4.48 1.21 12.56
C LEU A 28 -3.75 1.57 13.86
N LYS A 29 -2.45 1.87 13.81
CA LYS A 29 -1.57 2.06 14.97
C LYS A 29 -1.09 3.50 15.14
N VAL A 30 -1.48 4.40 14.22
CA VAL A 30 -1.08 5.81 14.23
C VAL A 30 -2.30 6.72 14.23
N ASP A 31 -2.18 7.89 14.86
CA ASP A 31 -3.27 8.86 14.92
C ASP A 31 -3.26 9.85 13.74
N GLU A 32 -2.07 10.14 13.19
CA GLU A 32 -1.84 11.05 12.09
C GLU A 32 -1.21 10.34 10.89
N ASP A 33 -1.26 10.95 9.70
CA ASP A 33 -0.65 10.46 8.46
C ASP A 33 -1.01 8.99 8.13
N LYS A 34 -2.24 8.58 8.49
CA LYS A 34 -2.75 7.21 8.32
C LYS A 34 -2.63 6.68 6.90
N PHE A 35 -2.88 7.51 5.89
CA PHE A 35 -2.80 7.09 4.50
C PHE A 35 -1.36 6.77 4.08
N ASP A 36 -0.38 7.55 4.56
CA ASP A 36 1.04 7.28 4.32
C ASP A 36 1.47 6.00 5.04
N ALA A 37 0.99 5.78 6.28
CA ALA A 37 1.24 4.55 7.02
C ALA A 37 0.65 3.31 6.31
N LEU A 38 -0.55 3.43 5.74
CA LEU A 38 -1.19 2.40 4.93
C LEU A 38 -0.38 2.11 3.66
N TRP A 39 -0.04 3.17 2.91
CA TRP A 39 0.71 3.05 1.66
C TRP A 39 2.07 2.40 1.88
N GLN A 40 2.78 2.81 2.93
CA GLN A 40 4.08 2.23 3.27
C GLN A 40 3.94 0.75 3.66
N SER A 41 2.91 0.37 4.42
CA SER A 41 2.68 -1.03 4.81
C SER A 41 2.51 -1.95 3.59
N ILE A 42 1.80 -1.48 2.57
CA ILE A 42 1.64 -2.22 1.30
C ILE A 42 2.95 -2.24 0.50
N TYR A 43 3.66 -1.11 0.44
CA TYR A 43 4.95 -1.00 -0.24
C TYR A 43 5.97 -1.99 0.32
N ASP A 44 6.05 -2.10 1.66
CA ASP A 44 6.98 -2.98 2.34
C ASP A 44 6.75 -4.44 1.92
N VAL A 45 5.50 -4.93 1.98
CA VAL A 45 5.19 -6.31 1.57
C VAL A 45 5.50 -6.53 0.08
N CYS A 46 5.09 -5.62 -0.81
CA CYS A 46 5.41 -5.73 -2.24
C CYS A 46 6.93 -5.78 -2.48
N SER A 47 7.70 -4.94 -1.79
CA SER A 47 9.16 -4.91 -1.94
C SER A 47 9.80 -6.22 -1.48
N LEU A 48 9.34 -6.78 -0.36
CA LEU A 48 9.86 -8.03 0.19
C LEU A 48 9.55 -9.23 -0.72
N VAL A 49 8.37 -9.24 -1.35
CA VAL A 49 8.02 -10.25 -2.36
C VAL A 49 8.87 -10.07 -3.62
N HIS A 50 9.03 -8.84 -4.12
CA HIS A 50 9.83 -8.58 -5.32
C HIS A 50 11.30 -9.04 -5.18
N PHE A 51 11.90 -8.81 -4.01
CA PHE A 51 13.28 -9.22 -3.74
C PHE A 51 13.43 -10.69 -3.31
N GLY A 52 12.35 -11.50 -3.36
CA GLY A 52 12.39 -12.92 -3.00
C GLY A 52 12.66 -13.18 -1.51
N ILE A 53 12.42 -12.18 -0.65
CA ILE A 53 12.59 -12.30 0.81
C ILE A 53 11.38 -13.04 1.41
N LEU A 54 10.20 -12.82 0.83
CA LEU A 54 8.93 -13.46 1.18
C LEU A 54 8.43 -14.32 0.01
N ASP A 55 9.25 -15.27 -0.46
CA ASP A 55 8.84 -16.20 -1.51
C ASP A 55 7.58 -16.99 -1.10
N GLU A 56 6.65 -17.16 -2.04
CA GLU A 56 5.32 -17.78 -1.87
C GLU A 56 4.35 -17.08 -0.89
N PHE A 57 4.67 -15.84 -0.46
CA PHE A 57 3.84 -15.09 0.48
C PHE A 57 2.59 -14.45 -0.16
N LEU A 58 2.70 -14.07 -1.43
CA LEU A 58 1.59 -13.61 -2.26
C LEU A 58 1.59 -14.39 -3.57
N SER A 59 0.41 -14.68 -4.11
CA SER A 59 0.27 -15.03 -5.52
C SER A 59 0.66 -13.86 -6.41
N GLU A 60 1.03 -14.14 -7.66
CA GLU A 60 1.33 -13.09 -8.64
C GLU A 60 0.19 -12.07 -8.79
N SER A 61 -1.06 -12.53 -8.76
CA SER A 61 -2.23 -11.65 -8.84
C SER A 61 -2.35 -10.69 -7.65
N GLU A 62 -2.10 -11.17 -6.43
CA GLU A 62 -2.18 -10.38 -5.20
C GLU A 62 -1.01 -9.39 -5.11
N TYR A 63 0.19 -9.82 -5.52
CA TYR A 63 1.34 -8.94 -5.66
C TYR A 63 1.03 -7.80 -6.65
N LEU A 64 0.61 -8.14 -7.87
CA LEU A 64 0.32 -7.13 -8.90
C LEU A 64 -0.84 -6.21 -8.53
N GLU A 65 -1.81 -6.70 -7.75
CA GLU A 65 -2.87 -5.86 -7.18
C GLU A 65 -2.28 -4.79 -6.26
N GLY A 66 -1.41 -5.17 -5.33
CA GLY A 66 -0.68 -4.24 -4.46
C GLY A 66 0.13 -3.21 -5.24
N VAL A 67 0.94 -3.65 -6.22
CA VAL A 67 1.74 -2.75 -7.05
C VAL A 67 0.88 -1.73 -7.80
N ARG A 68 -0.25 -2.16 -8.38
CA ARG A 68 -1.17 -1.26 -9.06
C ARG A 68 -1.79 -0.26 -8.09
N TRP A 69 -2.17 -0.69 -6.90
CA TRP A 69 -2.72 0.20 -5.87
C TRP A 69 -1.70 1.27 -5.46
N LEU A 70 -0.45 0.87 -5.21
CA LEU A 70 0.65 1.79 -4.86
C LEU A 70 0.84 2.88 -5.92
N LYS A 71 0.95 2.47 -7.20
CA LYS A 71 1.12 3.39 -8.34
C LYS A 71 -0.09 4.29 -8.53
N LYS A 72 -1.30 3.76 -8.39
CA LYS A 72 -2.55 4.50 -8.61
C LYS A 72 -2.75 5.61 -7.58
N TYR A 73 -2.43 5.37 -6.31
CA TYR A 73 -2.77 6.28 -5.21
C TYR A 73 -1.56 6.99 -4.58
N GLN A 74 -0.37 6.85 -5.17
CA GLN A 74 0.84 7.53 -4.70
C GLN A 74 0.67 9.05 -4.58
N HIS A 75 -0.08 9.68 -5.48
CA HIS A 75 -0.29 11.14 -5.47
C HIS A 75 -1.05 11.64 -4.23
N LEU A 76 -1.77 10.75 -3.54
CA LEU A 76 -2.50 11.05 -2.31
C LEU A 76 -1.62 11.02 -1.06
N THR A 77 -0.47 10.36 -1.13
CA THR A 77 0.50 10.34 -0.01
C THR A 77 1.07 11.72 0.25
N LYS A 78 1.60 11.99 1.42
CA LYS A 78 2.29 13.24 1.75
C LYS A 78 3.80 13.12 1.51
N ASP A 79 4.39 12.06 2.06
CA ASP A 79 5.84 11.85 2.10
C ASP A 79 6.33 10.99 0.92
N TYR A 80 5.43 10.25 0.26
CA TYR A 80 5.79 9.28 -0.79
C TYR A 80 5.43 9.70 -2.21
N LYS A 81 4.97 10.95 -2.45
CA LYS A 81 4.51 11.42 -3.77
C LYS A 81 5.52 11.24 -4.90
N THR A 82 6.80 11.33 -4.56
CA THR A 82 7.92 11.24 -5.52
C THR A 82 8.80 10.03 -5.25
N LYS A 83 8.35 9.09 -4.40
CA LYS A 83 9.11 7.87 -4.10
C LYS A 83 9.17 6.99 -5.35
N GLU A 84 10.35 6.55 -5.72
CA GLU A 84 10.48 5.59 -6.81
C GLU A 84 9.97 4.21 -6.35
N ILE A 85 9.16 3.58 -7.20
CA ILE A 85 8.73 2.19 -7.01
C ILE A 85 9.63 1.36 -7.91
N GLU A 86 10.61 0.70 -7.31
CA GLU A 86 11.71 0.01 -7.98
C GLU A 86 11.33 -1.38 -8.52
N PHE A 87 10.02 -1.67 -8.61
CA PHE A 87 9.46 -2.98 -8.96
C PHE A 87 8.19 -2.93 -9.84
#